data_AF-A0A1I8NXU8-F1
#
_entry.id   AF-A0A1I8NXU8-F1
#
_cell.length_a   1.000
_cell.length_b   1.000
_cell.length_c   1.000
_cell.angle_alpha   90.00
_cell.angle_beta   90.00
_cell.angle_gamma   90.00
#
_symmetry.space_group_name_H-M   'P 1'
#
loop_
_entity.id
_entity.type
_entity.pdbx_description
1 polymer ?
#
loop_
_entity_poly.entity_id
_entity_poly.type
_entity_poly.pdbx_seq_one_letter_code
_entity_poly.pdbx_strand_id
1 'polypeptide(L)'
;MAAIQGTFLLAIIAVVAATVLLQVQAQNLVQGCKYENELWPSDDGTKFYLCVGDDLALEQSCEPNTFFVKNSTVAGCVPLSEVDGNCIYHVGPPTCTGISLSQPQPHELPTNFYLCPVSGGEPLVMTCPDQKAFVNQDGYLGCFTWPSWREIRGCTNDE
;
A
#
# COMPACT_ATOMS: atom_id res chain seq x y z
N MET A 1 24.03 -36.13 -52.23
CA MET A 1 23.40 -34.86 -51.82
C MET A 1 22.29 -35.20 -50.84
N ALA A 2 22.55 -35.04 -49.55
CA ALA A 2 21.62 -35.38 -48.48
C ALA A 2 20.75 -34.16 -48.15
N ALA A 3 19.43 -34.34 -48.18
CA ALA A 3 18.45 -33.35 -47.77
C ALA A 3 18.17 -33.53 -46.27
N ILE A 4 18.51 -32.52 -45.46
CA ILE A 4 18.05 -32.39 -44.08
C ILE A 4 17.56 -30.95 -43.95
N GLN A 5 16.30 -30.71 -44.31
CA GLN A 5 15.60 -29.46 -44.06
C GLN A 5 14.28 -29.78 -43.37
N GLY A 6 13.99 -29.05 -42.29
CA GLY A 6 12.61 -28.66 -42.04
C GLY A 6 11.87 -29.22 -40.82
N THR A 7 12.54 -29.66 -39.75
CA THR A 7 11.80 -30.15 -38.55
C THR A 7 12.19 -29.53 -37.21
N PHE A 8 13.13 -28.59 -37.16
CA PHE A 8 13.61 -28.02 -35.89
C PHE A 8 13.11 -26.60 -35.57
N LEU A 9 12.53 -25.86 -36.54
CA LEU A 9 12.14 -24.46 -36.29
C LEU A 9 10.72 -24.28 -35.72
N LEU A 10 9.81 -25.23 -35.95
CA LEU A 10 8.42 -25.15 -35.45
C LEU A 10 8.29 -25.49 -33.96
N ALA A 11 9.22 -26.26 -33.40
CA ALA A 11 9.20 -26.61 -31.97
C ALA A 11 9.62 -25.45 -31.08
N ILE A 12 10.47 -24.52 -31.56
CA ILE A 12 11.00 -23.43 -30.74
C ILE A 12 9.98 -22.30 -30.59
N ILE A 13 9.18 -22.00 -31.62
CA ILE A 13 8.17 -20.92 -31.55
C ILE A 13 6.99 -21.31 -30.62
N ALA A 14 6.64 -22.60 -30.53
CA ALA A 14 5.59 -23.07 -29.62
C ALA A 14 6.00 -22.98 -28.13
N VAL A 15 7.30 -23.05 -27.82
CA VAL A 15 7.79 -22.96 -26.43
C VAL A 15 7.95 -21.51 -25.96
N VAL A 16 8.20 -20.56 -26.87
CA VAL A 16 8.31 -19.14 -26.52
C VAL A 16 6.93 -18.49 -26.29
N ALA A 17 5.88 -18.92 -27.00
CA ALA A 17 4.53 -18.42 -26.74
C ALA A 17 3.95 -18.83 -25.37
N ALA A 18 4.42 -19.95 -24.81
CA ALA A 18 3.98 -20.46 -23.50
C ALA A 18 4.70 -19.80 -22.31
N THR A 19 5.74 -18.99 -22.53
CA THR A 19 6.51 -18.33 -21.45
C THR A 19 6.25 -16.83 -21.35
N VAL A 20 5.47 -16.25 -22.27
CA VAL A 20 5.18 -14.80 -22.30
C VAL A 20 3.84 -14.44 -21.63
N LEU A 21 3.06 -15.42 -21.17
CA LEU A 21 1.82 -15.18 -20.43
C LEU A 21 1.86 -15.96 -19.12
N LEU A 22 1.54 -15.27 -18.02
CA LEU A 22 1.58 -15.73 -16.62
C LEU A 22 2.90 -15.50 -15.87
N GLN A 23 3.48 -14.29 -15.97
CA GLN A 23 3.84 -13.58 -14.73
C GLN A 23 2.56 -13.01 -14.12
N VAL A 24 1.62 -13.89 -13.79
CA VAL A 24 0.58 -13.55 -12.84
C VAL A 24 1.34 -13.45 -11.52
N GLN A 25 1.56 -12.21 -11.08
CA GLN A 25 1.92 -11.88 -9.70
C GLN A 25 1.16 -12.87 -8.81
N ALA A 26 1.83 -13.55 -7.87
CA ALA A 26 1.15 -14.45 -6.94
C ALA A 26 -0.06 -13.71 -6.37
N GLN A 27 -1.27 -14.03 -6.87
CA GLN A 27 -2.39 -13.11 -6.68
C GLN A 27 -2.81 -13.22 -5.23
N ASN A 28 -2.85 -12.09 -4.53
CA ASN A 28 -3.39 -11.97 -3.18
C ASN A 28 -4.92 -12.10 -3.26
N LEU A 29 -5.39 -13.27 -3.70
CA LEU A 29 -6.81 -13.60 -3.78
C LEU A 29 -7.34 -13.85 -2.38
N VAL A 30 -8.40 -13.16 -2.04
CA VAL A 30 -9.16 -13.34 -0.81
C VAL A 30 -10.55 -13.87 -1.16
N GLN A 31 -11.12 -14.66 -0.26
CA GLN A 31 -12.48 -15.14 -0.40
C GLN A 31 -13.47 -14.04 0.02
N GLY A 32 -14.55 -13.91 -0.73
CA GLY A 32 -15.60 -12.93 -0.48
C GLY A 32 -15.49 -11.73 -1.41
N CYS A 33 -16.41 -11.65 -2.37
CA CYS A 33 -16.66 -10.44 -3.12
C CYS A 33 -17.65 -9.54 -2.34
N LYS A 34 -17.29 -8.28 -2.07
CA LYS A 34 -18.20 -7.33 -1.42
C LYS A 34 -19.01 -6.52 -2.43
N TYR A 35 -18.35 -6.03 -3.48
CA TYR A 35 -18.99 -5.21 -4.50
C TYR A 35 -18.53 -5.65 -5.89
N GLU A 36 -19.42 -6.27 -6.67
CA GLU A 36 -19.08 -6.88 -7.97
C GLU A 36 -18.49 -5.90 -8.98
N ASN A 37 -18.96 -4.64 -8.94
CA ASN A 37 -18.62 -3.62 -9.94
C ASN A 37 -17.89 -2.41 -9.35
N GLU A 38 -17.42 -2.49 -8.11
CA GLU A 38 -16.77 -1.37 -7.44
C GLU A 38 -15.53 -1.79 -6.66
N LEU A 39 -14.58 -0.88 -6.53
CA LEU A 39 -13.47 -1.03 -5.61
C LEU A 39 -13.94 -0.81 -4.17
N TRP A 40 -13.26 -1.44 -3.21
CA TRP A 40 -13.49 -1.17 -1.78
C TRP A 40 -12.19 -1.19 -0.97
N PRO A 41 -12.17 -0.44 0.15
CA PRO A 41 -10.96 -0.31 0.94
C PRO A 41 -10.58 -1.62 1.62
N SER A 42 -9.27 -1.84 1.77
CA SER A 42 -8.74 -2.74 2.79
C SER A 42 -8.65 -2.02 4.14
N ASP A 43 -8.46 -2.78 5.21
CA ASP A 43 -8.09 -2.21 6.51
C ASP A 43 -6.80 -1.39 6.35
N ASP A 44 -5.85 -1.90 5.57
CA ASP A 44 -4.70 -1.17 5.08
C ASP A 44 -5.13 -0.12 4.06
N GLY A 45 -5.04 1.16 4.44
CA GLY A 45 -5.45 2.26 3.55
C GLY A 45 -4.56 2.45 2.32
N THR A 46 -3.43 1.75 2.23
CA THR A 46 -2.59 1.68 1.02
C THR A 46 -3.04 0.58 0.07
N LYS A 47 -4.13 -0.13 0.38
CA LYS A 47 -4.62 -1.26 -0.39
C LYS A 47 -6.14 -1.21 -0.61
N PHE A 48 -6.56 -1.93 -1.63
CA PHE A 48 -7.96 -2.05 -2.00
C PHE A 48 -8.23 -3.41 -2.64
N TYR A 49 -9.50 -3.71 -2.81
CA TYR A 49 -9.94 -4.94 -3.43
C TYR A 49 -10.77 -4.67 -4.69
N LEU A 50 -10.72 -5.62 -5.62
CA LEU A 50 -11.58 -5.72 -6.80
C LEU A 50 -12.09 -7.16 -6.91
N CYS A 51 -13.37 -7.35 -7.20
CA CYS A 51 -13.92 -8.70 -7.39
C CYS A 51 -13.40 -9.36 -8.67
N VAL A 52 -13.16 -10.67 -8.60
CA VAL A 52 -12.75 -11.52 -9.71
C VAL A 52 -13.56 -12.81 -9.67
N GLY A 53 -14.44 -13.00 -10.66
CA GLY A 53 -15.38 -14.13 -10.66
C GLY A 53 -16.48 -13.98 -9.60
N ASP A 54 -17.02 -15.11 -9.15
CA ASP A 54 -18.27 -15.12 -8.37
C ASP A 54 -18.09 -14.86 -6.86
N ASP A 55 -16.94 -15.23 -6.26
CA ASP A 55 -16.72 -15.12 -4.80
C ASP A 55 -15.25 -14.88 -4.40
N LEU A 56 -14.43 -14.37 -5.33
CA LEU A 56 -13.04 -14.01 -5.03
C LEU A 56 -12.82 -12.52 -5.24
N ALA A 57 -11.89 -11.97 -4.48
CA ALA A 57 -11.40 -10.62 -4.66
C ALA A 57 -9.88 -10.59 -4.71
N LEU A 58 -9.34 -9.72 -5.55
CA LEU A 58 -7.91 -9.47 -5.63
C LEU A 58 -7.55 -8.28 -4.74
N GLU A 59 -6.68 -8.49 -3.75
CA GLU A 59 -6.06 -7.37 -3.02
C GLU A 59 -4.95 -6.74 -3.87
N GLN A 60 -5.03 -5.43 -4.06
CA GLN A 60 -4.05 -4.64 -4.77
C GLN A 60 -3.51 -3.52 -3.90
N SER A 61 -2.26 -3.13 -4.13
CA SER A 61 -1.65 -1.97 -3.48
C SER A 61 -1.81 -0.74 -4.37
N CYS A 62 -2.05 0.39 -3.73
CA CYS A 62 -1.92 1.69 -4.34
C CYS A 62 -0.46 1.97 -4.75
N GLU A 63 -0.27 2.86 -5.71
CA GLU A 63 1.07 3.32 -6.08
C GLU A 63 1.74 4.06 -4.90
N PRO A 64 3.08 4.12 -4.84
CA PRO A 64 3.76 4.88 -3.79
C PRO A 64 3.25 6.32 -3.69
N ASN A 65 3.15 6.84 -2.46
CA ASN A 65 2.62 8.18 -2.16
C ASN A 65 1.14 8.39 -2.56
N THR A 66 0.36 7.31 -2.61
CA THR A 66 -1.09 7.39 -2.73
C THR A 66 -1.80 6.58 -1.64
N PHE A 67 -3.04 6.91 -1.37
CA PHE A 67 -3.89 6.25 -0.37
C PHE A 67 -5.26 5.98 -0.98
N PHE A 68 -5.83 4.82 -0.69
CA PHE A 68 -7.16 4.49 -1.22
C PHE A 68 -8.24 5.25 -0.46
N VAL A 69 -9.05 5.98 -1.21
CA VAL A 69 -10.22 6.72 -0.71
C VAL A 69 -11.45 6.20 -1.45
N LYS A 70 -12.52 5.93 -0.69
CA LYS A 70 -13.85 5.71 -1.21
C LYS A 70 -14.80 6.66 -0.47
N ASN A 71 -15.48 7.50 -1.23
CA ASN A 71 -16.54 8.39 -0.78
C ASN A 71 -17.53 8.63 -1.93
N SER A 72 -18.52 9.51 -1.73
CA SER A 72 -19.55 9.83 -2.73
C SER A 72 -19.04 10.36 -4.09
N THR A 73 -17.78 10.81 -4.16
CA THR A 73 -17.22 11.50 -5.33
C THR A 73 -16.06 10.75 -5.97
N VAL A 74 -15.25 10.05 -5.16
CA VAL A 74 -14.02 9.40 -5.59
C VAL A 74 -13.94 8.00 -4.99
N ALA A 75 -13.59 7.02 -5.83
CA ALA A 75 -13.25 5.66 -5.43
C ALA A 75 -11.95 5.24 -6.12
N GLY A 76 -10.83 5.32 -5.41
CA GLY A 76 -9.52 5.02 -5.96
C GLY A 76 -8.34 5.50 -5.10
N CYS A 77 -7.13 5.22 -5.57
CA CYS A 77 -5.91 5.73 -4.95
C CYS A 77 -5.72 7.19 -5.33
N VAL A 78 -5.61 8.08 -4.33
CA VAL A 78 -5.39 9.52 -4.52
C VAL A 78 -4.05 9.93 -3.89
N PRO A 79 -3.40 11.01 -4.38
CA PRO A 79 -2.15 11.52 -3.80
C PRO A 79 -2.29 11.83 -2.31
N LEU A 80 -1.28 11.53 -1.49
CA LEU A 80 -1.33 11.78 -0.04
C LEU A 80 -1.70 13.21 0.31
N SER A 81 -1.26 14.20 -0.48
CA SER A 81 -1.55 15.62 -0.29
C SER A 81 -3.04 15.99 -0.40
N GLU A 82 -3.86 15.12 -0.98
CA GLU A 82 -5.29 15.32 -1.17
C GLU A 82 -6.14 14.51 -0.17
N VAL A 83 -5.50 13.63 0.61
CA VAL A 83 -6.16 12.78 1.60
C VAL A 83 -6.50 13.60 2.84
N ASP A 84 -7.63 13.29 3.48
CA ASP A 84 -8.03 13.95 4.72
C ASP A 84 -6.96 13.85 5.81
N GLY A 85 -6.77 14.93 6.57
CA GLY A 85 -5.73 15.04 7.62
C GLY A 85 -5.96 14.12 8.83
N ASN A 86 -7.13 13.51 8.97
CA ASN A 86 -7.37 12.43 9.91
C ASN A 86 -6.71 11.14 9.40
N CYS A 87 -6.78 10.87 8.10
CA CYS A 87 -6.18 9.69 7.49
C CYS A 87 -4.66 9.83 7.24
N ILE A 88 -4.13 11.02 7.01
CA ILE A 88 -2.69 11.20 6.74
C ILE A 88 -2.14 12.37 7.56
N TYR A 89 -0.90 12.26 8.03
CA TYR A 89 -0.20 13.43 8.56
C TYR A 89 0.35 14.27 7.40
N HIS A 90 -0.11 15.51 7.25
CA HIS A 90 0.44 16.45 6.27
C HIS A 90 1.67 17.17 6.84
N VAL A 91 2.77 16.44 6.96
CA VAL A 91 3.99 16.90 7.65
C VAL A 91 5.24 16.56 6.88
N GLY A 92 6.17 17.51 6.78
CA GLY A 92 7.52 17.24 6.29
C GLY A 92 8.44 16.61 7.35
N PRO A 93 9.68 16.29 6.97
CA PRO A 93 10.70 15.85 7.91
C PRO A 93 10.88 16.85 9.06
N PRO A 94 10.95 16.40 10.33
CA PRO A 94 11.14 17.28 11.47
C PRO A 94 12.57 17.80 11.52
N THR A 95 12.79 18.93 12.21
CA THR A 95 14.14 19.29 12.65
C THR A 95 14.53 18.40 13.84
N CYS A 96 15.75 17.86 13.84
CA CYS A 96 16.25 17.01 14.92
C CYS A 96 16.69 17.82 16.14
N THR A 97 15.72 18.46 16.80
CA THR A 97 15.90 19.21 18.03
C THR A 97 14.71 18.98 18.96
N GLY A 98 14.84 19.35 20.23
CA GLY A 98 13.72 19.28 21.19
C GLY A 98 13.12 17.87 21.28
N ILE A 99 11.79 17.79 21.17
CA ILE A 99 11.03 16.55 21.37
C ILE A 99 11.37 15.46 20.33
N SER A 100 11.78 15.85 19.12
CA SER A 100 12.16 14.90 18.06
C SER A 100 13.33 14.00 18.46
N LEU A 101 14.19 14.46 19.37
CA LEU A 101 15.33 13.67 19.88
C LEU A 101 14.92 12.62 20.90
N SER A 102 13.78 12.79 21.55
CA SER A 102 13.29 11.89 22.59
C SER A 102 12.21 10.92 22.11
N GLN A 103 11.54 11.22 21.00
CA GLN A 103 10.44 10.39 20.52
C GLN A 103 10.31 10.39 18.99
N PRO A 104 9.76 9.31 18.41
CA PRO A 104 9.49 9.24 16.97
C PRO A 104 8.50 10.31 16.50
N GLN A 105 8.68 10.77 15.27
CA GLN A 105 7.83 11.80 14.65
C GLN A 105 7.03 11.24 13.47
N PRO A 106 5.82 11.76 13.21
CA PRO A 106 5.00 11.30 12.09
C PRO A 106 5.65 11.56 10.73
N HIS A 107 5.34 10.71 9.76
CA HIS A 107 5.67 10.83 8.35
C HIS A 107 4.35 10.86 7.53
N GLU A 108 4.34 11.45 6.33
CA GLU A 108 3.16 11.47 5.46
C GLU A 108 2.69 10.05 5.10
N LEU A 109 3.57 9.17 4.63
CA LEU A 109 3.30 7.73 4.56
C LEU A 109 3.03 7.15 5.96
N PRO A 110 1.81 6.62 6.24
CA PRO A 110 1.46 6.09 7.56
C PRO A 110 2.30 4.87 7.95
N THR A 111 2.84 4.15 6.97
CA THR A 111 3.73 3.01 7.20
C THR A 111 5.13 3.44 7.64
N ASN A 112 5.44 4.73 7.67
CA ASN A 112 6.74 5.26 8.05
C ASN A 112 6.66 6.23 9.25
N PHE A 113 7.81 6.49 9.84
CA PHE A 113 8.01 7.52 10.86
C PHE A 113 9.46 8.02 10.84
N TYR A 114 9.72 9.18 11.43
CA TYR A 114 11.07 9.71 11.57
C TYR A 114 11.65 9.44 12.95
N LEU A 115 12.97 9.19 13.00
CA LEU A 115 13.78 9.20 14.21
C LEU A 115 14.90 10.22 14.09
N CYS A 116 15.19 10.93 15.18
CA CYS A 116 16.34 11.83 15.26
C CYS A 116 17.36 11.30 16.27
N PRO A 117 18.45 10.66 15.83
CA PRO A 117 19.43 10.07 16.73
C PRO A 117 20.37 11.12 17.36
N VAL A 118 20.56 12.27 16.71
CA VAL A 118 21.52 13.30 17.10
C VAL A 118 20.94 14.70 16.88
N SER A 119 21.21 15.61 17.83
CA SER A 119 20.78 17.01 17.74
C SER A 119 21.38 17.73 16.53
N GLY A 120 20.54 18.39 15.74
CA GLY A 120 20.94 19.13 14.53
C GLY A 120 21.32 18.24 13.34
N GLY A 121 21.17 16.92 13.45
CA GLY A 121 21.37 15.98 12.33
C GLY A 121 20.15 15.86 11.42
N GLU A 122 20.28 15.04 10.38
CA GLU A 122 19.18 14.67 9.49
C GLU A 122 18.29 13.58 10.13
N PRO A 123 16.95 13.67 9.98
CA PRO A 123 16.04 12.64 10.45
C PRO A 123 16.18 11.36 9.61
N LEU A 124 16.10 10.21 10.28
CA LEU A 124 16.08 8.90 9.63
C LEU A 124 14.64 8.45 9.41
N VAL A 125 14.31 7.99 8.20
CA VAL A 125 13.03 7.34 7.91
C VAL A 125 13.09 5.89 8.35
N MET A 126 12.12 5.50 9.16
CA MET A 126 11.90 4.12 9.60
C MET A 126 10.56 3.64 9.09
N THR A 127 10.43 2.33 8.87
CA THR A 127 9.18 1.70 8.43
C THR A 127 8.60 0.88 9.59
N CYS A 128 7.30 0.99 9.78
CA CYS A 128 6.56 0.13 10.69
C CYS A 128 6.65 -1.34 10.25
N PRO A 129 6.50 -2.30 11.18
CA PRO A 129 6.30 -3.69 10.80
C PRO A 129 5.12 -3.84 9.84
N ASP A 130 5.14 -4.91 9.04
CA ASP A 130 4.06 -5.22 8.10
C ASP A 130 2.67 -5.14 8.76
N GLN A 131 1.69 -4.66 8.00
CA GLN A 131 0.28 -4.53 8.43
C GLN A 131 0.08 -3.55 9.61
N LYS A 132 1.02 -2.62 9.82
CA LYS A 132 0.93 -1.56 10.83
C LYS A 132 1.18 -0.18 10.26
N ALA A 133 0.59 0.81 10.92
CA ALA A 133 0.76 2.23 10.63
C ALA A 133 1.10 3.02 11.91
N PHE A 134 1.86 4.09 11.75
CA PHE A 134 2.37 4.92 12.82
C PHE A 134 1.31 5.89 13.34
N VAL A 135 1.24 6.02 14.67
CA VAL A 135 0.40 6.97 15.38
C VAL A 135 1.28 7.82 16.31
N ASN A 136 1.02 9.12 16.33
CA ASN A 136 1.45 10.06 17.36
C ASN A 136 0.30 11.05 17.62
N GLN A 137 -0.69 10.61 18.40
CA GLN A 137 -1.93 11.33 18.67
C GLN A 137 -2.56 10.85 19.98
N ASP A 138 -3.17 11.75 20.76
CA ASP A 138 -4.01 11.44 21.93
C ASP A 138 -3.35 10.49 22.96
N GLY A 139 -2.03 10.59 23.12
CA GLY A 139 -1.25 9.75 24.05
C GLY A 139 -0.81 8.40 23.47
N TYR A 140 -1.19 8.07 22.24
CA TYR A 140 -0.69 6.93 21.49
C TYR A 140 0.57 7.31 20.71
N LEU A 141 1.60 6.47 20.83
CA LEU A 141 2.87 6.66 20.14
C LEU A 141 3.44 5.32 19.69
N GLY A 142 3.60 5.12 18.38
CA GLY A 142 4.21 3.92 17.79
C GLY A 142 3.43 3.33 16.63
N CYS A 143 3.77 2.10 16.23
CA CYS A 143 3.13 1.39 15.14
C CYS A 143 1.98 0.49 15.65
N PHE A 144 0.77 0.77 15.19
CA PHE A 144 -0.47 0.06 15.54
C PHE A 144 -1.00 -0.72 14.34
N THR A 145 -1.81 -1.75 14.57
CA THR A 145 -2.53 -2.42 13.48
C THR A 145 -3.42 -1.42 12.77
N TRP A 146 -3.66 -1.61 11.47
CA TRP A 146 -4.50 -0.72 10.69
C TRP A 146 -5.88 -0.44 11.31
N PRO A 147 -6.63 -1.43 11.83
CA PRO A 147 -7.89 -1.15 12.51
C PRO A 147 -7.75 -0.21 13.72
N SER A 148 -6.77 -0.45 14.60
CA SER A 148 -6.52 0.44 15.75
C SER A 148 -6.03 1.82 15.31
N TRP A 149 -5.20 1.88 14.28
CA TRP A 149 -4.75 3.14 13.71
C TRP A 149 -5.95 3.96 13.20
N ARG A 150 -6.90 3.34 12.48
CA ARG A 150 -8.11 4.02 11.97
C ARG A 150 -8.99 4.55 13.10
N GLU A 151 -9.17 3.73 14.15
CA GLU A 151 -9.92 4.12 15.34
C GLU A 151 -9.29 5.34 16.02
N ILE A 152 -7.98 5.29 16.28
CA ILE A 152 -7.27 6.40 16.95
C ILE A 152 -7.28 7.66 16.09
N ARG A 153 -7.08 7.50 14.77
CA ARG A 153 -6.97 8.61 13.82
C ARG A 153 -8.32 9.17 13.38
N GLY A 154 -9.43 8.50 13.66
CA GLY A 154 -10.75 8.88 13.13
C GLY A 154 -10.84 8.73 11.60
N CYS A 155 -10.04 7.85 11.01
CA CYS A 155 -10.04 7.58 9.56
C CYS A 155 -10.97 6.39 9.26
N THR A 156 -12.27 6.63 9.32
CA THR A 156 -13.29 5.59 9.10
C THR A 156 -13.36 5.18 7.63
N ASN A 157 -13.72 3.92 7.39
CA ASN A 157 -13.99 3.37 6.05
C ASN A 157 -15.43 3.64 5.59
N ASP A 158 -16.12 4.55 6.29
CA ASP A 158 -17.57 4.67 6.21
C ASP A 158 -17.97 5.57 5.04
N GLU A 159 -18.24 4.86 3.94
CA GLU A 159 -19.14 5.09 2.79
C GLU A 159 -18.65 5.95 1.60
#